data_AF-A0A7X9KQS2-F1
#
_entry.id   AF-A0A7X9KQS2-F1
#
_cell.length_a   1.000
_cell.length_b   1.000
_cell.length_c   1.000
_cell.angle_alpha   90.00
_cell.angle_beta   90.00
_cell.angle_gamma   90.00
#
_symmetry.space_group_name_H-M   'P 1'
#
loop_
_entity.id
_entity.type
_entity.pdbx_description
1 polymer ?
#
loop_
_entity_poly.entity_id
_entity_poly.type
_entity_poly.pdbx_seq_one_letter_code
_entity_poly.pdbx_strand_id
1 'polypeptide(L)'
;MRKCILTILLHIGACAMAQPVILIDSNLQSINISKQGYVRTGNDFLPFDKFKESWLALASDKLYWLPNNTQWFYCKLKNNAGKSRVFKLWLNNVQAGVTQMYLVRNGVIDSSQKTGSLLGPKQRSTGDRLLSMQVVLNAGEETGLYLKSFRRQIGITVSPMLYNVMNDNINERLDNWMIFGLSFMLIISITALSIYFSFPSKELFWFAAYSFAVLFYSIAVSGFGSLYIWGSFPL
;
A
#
# COMPACT_ATOMS: atom_id res chain seq x y z
N MET A 1 -50.15 -11.70 -26.26
CA MET A 1 -49.81 -11.06 -24.97
C MET A 1 -48.71 -11.75 -24.15
N ARG A 2 -48.59 -13.09 -24.12
CA ARG A 2 -47.50 -13.80 -23.40
C ARG A 2 -46.07 -13.51 -23.89
N LYS A 3 -45.88 -13.17 -25.17
CA LYS A 3 -44.55 -12.88 -25.75
C LYS A 3 -44.00 -11.49 -25.39
N CYS A 4 -44.83 -10.53 -24.99
CA CYS A 4 -44.37 -9.18 -24.63
C CYS A 4 -43.87 -9.10 -23.18
N ILE A 5 -44.40 -9.93 -22.28
CA ILE A 5 -43.99 -9.95 -20.86
C ILE A 5 -42.60 -10.58 -20.69
N LEU A 6 -42.24 -11.55 -21.53
CA LEU A 6 -40.93 -12.21 -21.48
C LEU A 6 -39.78 -11.27 -21.93
N THR A 7 -40.03 -10.38 -22.89
CA THR A 7 -39.02 -9.42 -23.37
C THR A 7 -38.75 -8.30 -22.36
N ILE A 8 -39.78 -7.89 -21.61
CA ILE A 8 -39.65 -6.90 -20.54
C ILE A 8 -38.90 -7.50 -19.34
N LEU A 9 -39.14 -8.77 -18.99
CA LEU A 9 -38.38 -9.46 -17.93
C LEU A 9 -36.91 -9.70 -18.32
N LEU A 10 -36.60 -9.93 -19.60
CA LEU A 10 -35.21 -10.03 -20.06
C LEU A 10 -34.46 -8.68 -20.07
N HIS A 11 -35.17 -7.56 -20.28
CA HIS A 11 -34.56 -6.22 -20.24
C HIS A 11 -34.36 -5.69 -18.81
N ILE A 12 -35.09 -6.22 -17.82
CA ILE A 12 -34.90 -5.87 -16.41
C ILE A 12 -33.71 -6.65 -15.80
N GLY A 13 -33.36 -7.82 -16.35
CA GLY A 13 -32.23 -8.64 -15.90
C GLY A 13 -30.84 -8.15 -16.33
N ALA A 14 -30.78 -7.18 -17.26
CA ALA A 14 -29.54 -6.58 -17.76
C ALA A 14 -29.35 -5.13 -17.26
N CYS A 15 -29.77 -4.84 -16.02
CA CYS A 15 -29.08 -3.80 -15.26
C CYS A 15 -27.64 -4.28 -15.08
N ALA A 16 -26.78 -3.97 -16.07
CA ALA A 16 -25.34 -4.14 -15.98
C ALA A 16 -24.93 -3.51 -14.65
N MET A 17 -24.65 -4.34 -13.64
CA MET A 17 -24.31 -3.86 -12.31
C MET A 17 -23.18 -2.87 -12.50
N ALA A 18 -23.50 -1.58 -12.29
CA ALA A 18 -22.56 -0.50 -12.48
C ALA A 18 -21.30 -0.84 -11.67
N GLN A 19 -20.15 -0.62 -12.28
CA GLN A 19 -18.89 -0.84 -11.59
C GLN A 19 -18.89 -0.06 -10.27
N PRO A 20 -18.50 -0.67 -9.14
CA PRO A 20 -18.46 0.05 -7.88
C PRO A 20 -17.46 1.22 -8.00
N VAL A 21 -17.95 2.43 -7.71
CA VAL A 21 -17.18 3.67 -7.71
C VAL A 21 -17.07 4.16 -6.28
N ILE A 22 -15.83 4.37 -5.83
CA ILE A 22 -15.57 4.94 -4.52
C ILE A 22 -15.75 6.45 -4.62
N LEU A 23 -16.78 6.96 -3.93
CA LEU A 23 -17.08 8.38 -3.87
C LEU A 23 -16.20 9.05 -2.82
N ILE A 24 -15.56 10.13 -3.22
CA ILE A 24 -14.68 10.94 -2.38
C ILE A 24 -15.39 12.27 -2.09
N ASP A 25 -15.90 12.39 -0.87
CA ASP A 25 -16.65 13.56 -0.42
C ASP A 25 -15.76 14.64 0.22
N SER A 26 -16.35 15.80 0.48
CA SER A 26 -15.67 16.97 1.05
C SER A 26 -15.09 16.72 2.45
N ASN A 27 -15.64 15.80 3.23
CA ASN A 27 -15.19 15.54 4.59
C ASN A 27 -14.37 14.26 4.73
N LEU A 28 -14.01 13.61 3.62
CA LEU A 28 -13.26 12.36 3.67
C LEU A 28 -11.87 12.56 4.26
N GLN A 29 -11.62 11.89 5.38
CA GLN A 29 -10.32 11.86 6.05
C GLN A 29 -9.47 10.69 5.57
N SER A 30 -10.06 9.50 5.55
CA SER A 30 -9.40 8.30 5.05
C SER A 30 -10.39 7.26 4.55
N ILE A 31 -9.98 6.44 3.58
CA ILE A 31 -10.78 5.31 3.09
C ILE A 31 -9.89 4.14 2.64
N ASN A 32 -10.33 2.91 2.92
CA ASN A 32 -9.75 1.71 2.34
C ASN A 32 -10.31 1.51 0.92
N ILE A 33 -9.43 1.38 -0.07
CA ILE A 33 -9.86 1.24 -1.48
C ILE A 33 -9.94 -0.21 -1.97
N SER A 34 -9.49 -1.19 -1.19
CA SER A 34 -9.43 -2.60 -1.63
C SER A 34 -10.78 -3.26 -1.82
N LYS A 35 -11.76 -2.96 -0.95
CA LYS A 35 -13.05 -3.68 -0.91
C LYS A 35 -13.87 -3.58 -2.21
N GLN A 36 -13.63 -2.53 -2.99
CA GLN A 36 -14.33 -2.28 -4.26
C GLN A 36 -13.40 -2.43 -5.47
N GLY A 37 -12.24 -3.04 -5.27
CA GLY A 37 -11.24 -3.19 -6.31
C GLY A 37 -11.21 -4.57 -6.95
N TYR A 38 -10.37 -4.67 -7.97
CA TYR A 38 -10.12 -5.87 -8.75
C TYR A 38 -8.62 -6.15 -8.80
N VAL A 39 -8.26 -7.40 -8.96
CA VAL A 39 -6.88 -7.86 -9.07
C VAL A 39 -6.65 -8.71 -10.30
N ARG A 40 -5.46 -8.59 -10.87
CA ARG A 40 -4.98 -9.38 -12.00
C ARG A 40 -3.49 -9.68 -11.85
N THR A 41 -3.04 -10.82 -12.35
CA THR A 41 -1.62 -11.13 -12.52
C THR A 41 -1.16 -10.85 -13.96
N GLY A 42 0.10 -10.44 -14.13
CA GLY A 42 0.71 -10.23 -15.45
C GLY A 42 1.65 -9.04 -15.50
N ASN A 43 2.62 -9.07 -16.41
CA ASN A 43 3.68 -8.05 -16.46
C ASN A 43 3.24 -6.76 -17.16
N ASP A 44 2.41 -6.89 -18.19
CA ASP A 44 1.99 -5.79 -19.05
C ASP A 44 0.85 -5.00 -18.43
N PHE A 45 0.77 -3.72 -18.74
CA PHE A 45 -0.42 -2.93 -18.43
C PHE A 45 -1.56 -3.36 -19.35
N LEU A 46 -2.72 -3.67 -18.77
CA LEU A 46 -3.97 -3.87 -19.51
C LEU A 46 -5.04 -2.96 -18.90
N PRO A 47 -5.77 -2.18 -19.70
CA PRO A 47 -6.94 -1.45 -19.22
C PRO A 47 -7.90 -2.39 -18.49
N PHE A 48 -8.56 -1.86 -17.46
CA PHE A 48 -9.55 -2.64 -16.72
C PHE A 48 -10.76 -2.93 -17.61
N ASP A 49 -11.21 -4.17 -17.57
CA ASP A 49 -12.43 -4.62 -18.22
C ASP A 49 -13.10 -5.65 -17.30
N LYS A 50 -14.27 -5.29 -16.77
CA LYS A 50 -15.04 -6.12 -15.83
C LYS A 50 -15.46 -7.46 -16.43
N PHE A 51 -15.56 -7.54 -17.76
CA PHE A 51 -16.02 -8.75 -18.46
C PHE A 51 -14.87 -9.70 -18.81
N LYS A 52 -13.62 -9.29 -18.61
CA LYS A 52 -12.46 -10.17 -18.81
C LYS A 52 -12.19 -10.99 -17.55
N GLU A 53 -12.16 -12.30 -17.71
CA GLU A 53 -11.88 -13.27 -16.63
C GLU A 53 -10.55 -13.01 -15.89
N SER A 54 -9.61 -12.30 -16.52
CA SER A 54 -8.34 -11.95 -15.89
C SER A 54 -8.45 -11.04 -14.67
N TRP A 55 -9.56 -10.30 -14.51
CA TRP A 55 -9.77 -9.39 -13.38
C TRP A 55 -10.72 -10.02 -12.35
N LEU A 56 -10.18 -10.33 -11.18
CA LEU A 56 -10.93 -10.93 -10.08
C LEU A 56 -11.34 -9.85 -9.08
N ALA A 57 -12.62 -9.80 -8.71
CA ALA A 57 -13.11 -8.88 -7.69
C ALA A 57 -12.54 -9.24 -6.31
N LEU A 58 -12.15 -8.24 -5.54
CA LEU A 58 -11.75 -8.42 -4.15
C LEU A 58 -13.00 -8.47 -3.25
N ALA A 59 -13.11 -9.52 -2.45
CA ALA A 59 -14.16 -9.66 -1.43
C ALA A 59 -13.75 -9.09 -0.05
N SER A 60 -12.54 -8.53 0.07
CA SER A 60 -11.93 -8.13 1.34
C SER A 60 -11.36 -6.71 1.27
N ASP A 61 -11.23 -6.08 2.43
CA ASP A 61 -10.46 -4.85 2.70
C ASP A 61 -8.94 -5.05 2.63
N LYS A 62 -8.51 -6.27 2.30
CA LYS A 62 -7.13 -6.70 2.23
C LYS A 62 -6.81 -7.26 0.85
N LEU A 63 -5.62 -6.90 0.40
CA LEU A 63 -5.05 -7.23 -0.88
C LEU A 63 -3.85 -8.15 -0.65
N TYR A 64 -3.93 -9.38 -1.16
CA TYR A 64 -2.83 -10.33 -1.03
C TYR A 64 -1.91 -10.28 -2.26
N TRP A 65 -0.69 -9.80 -2.04
CA TRP A 65 0.38 -9.84 -3.01
C TRP A 65 1.09 -11.19 -2.99
N LEU A 66 0.89 -11.94 -4.08
CA LEU A 66 1.52 -13.20 -4.38
C LEU A 66 3.03 -13.03 -4.55
N PRO A 67 3.83 -13.97 -4.03
CA PRO A 67 5.27 -13.98 -4.29
C PRO A 67 5.56 -14.25 -5.77
N ASN A 68 6.64 -13.65 -6.27
CA ASN A 68 7.23 -13.89 -7.59
C ASN A 68 6.30 -13.61 -8.78
N ASN A 69 5.16 -12.96 -8.56
CA ASN A 69 4.22 -12.57 -9.60
C ASN A 69 4.08 -11.05 -9.63
N THR A 70 4.04 -10.48 -10.84
CA THR A 70 3.55 -9.12 -11.00
C THR A 70 2.04 -9.13 -10.85
N GLN A 71 1.54 -8.30 -9.95
CA GLN A 71 0.10 -8.12 -9.75
C GLN A 71 -0.31 -6.68 -9.96
N TRP A 72 -1.52 -6.55 -10.47
CA TRP A 72 -2.22 -5.30 -10.67
C TRP A 72 -3.43 -5.29 -9.76
N PHE A 73 -3.59 -4.21 -9.02
CA PHE A 73 -4.84 -3.85 -8.39
C PHE A 73 -5.46 -2.67 -9.14
N TYR A 74 -6.78 -2.64 -9.19
CA TYR A 74 -7.54 -1.57 -9.82
C TYR A 74 -8.76 -1.20 -8.99
N CYS A 75 -9.04 0.09 -8.86
CA CYS A 75 -10.33 0.59 -8.37
C CYS A 75 -10.71 1.89 -9.09
N LYS A 76 -12.00 2.24 -9.07
CA LYS A 76 -12.49 3.51 -9.63
C LYS A 76 -12.83 4.48 -8.52
N LEU A 77 -12.31 5.70 -8.63
CA LEU A 77 -12.52 6.80 -7.68
C LEU A 77 -13.29 7.91 -8.37
N LYS A 78 -14.14 8.63 -7.63
CA LYS A 78 -14.78 9.86 -8.12
C LYS A 78 -14.74 10.93 -7.06
N ASN A 79 -14.17 12.08 -7.38
CA ASN A 79 -14.19 13.23 -6.48
C ASN A 79 -15.51 13.98 -6.64
N ASN A 80 -16.40 13.83 -5.67
CA ASN A 80 -17.68 14.54 -5.63
C ASN A 80 -17.56 15.93 -4.98
N ALA A 81 -16.39 16.29 -4.43
CA ALA A 81 -16.18 17.62 -3.88
C ALA A 81 -16.06 18.67 -5.00
N GLY A 82 -16.50 19.90 -4.71
CA GLY A 82 -16.40 21.03 -5.64
C GLY A 82 -14.98 21.58 -5.87
N LYS A 83 -13.94 20.91 -5.36
CA LYS A 83 -12.53 21.30 -5.52
C LYS A 83 -11.65 20.07 -5.71
N SER A 84 -10.57 20.23 -6.48
CA SER A 84 -9.53 19.20 -6.59
C SER A 84 -8.90 18.92 -5.22
N ARG A 85 -8.49 17.67 -5.01
CA ARG A 85 -7.97 17.20 -3.73
C ARG A 85 -6.71 16.39 -3.91
N VAL A 86 -5.83 16.50 -2.93
CA VAL A 86 -4.60 15.73 -2.87
C VAL A 86 -4.72 14.76 -1.70
N PHE A 87 -4.54 13.49 -2.01
CA PHE A 87 -4.50 12.39 -1.06
C PHE A 87 -3.11 11.77 -1.07
N LYS A 88 -2.81 11.05 -0.01
CA LYS A 88 -1.67 10.15 0.09
C LYS A 88 -2.21 8.73 0.20
N LEU A 89 -1.85 7.89 -0.76
CA LEU A 89 -2.16 6.47 -0.76
C LEU A 89 -1.09 5.74 0.05
N TRP A 90 -1.47 5.25 1.22
CA TRP A 90 -0.61 4.48 2.10
C TRP A 90 -0.78 2.98 1.90
N LEU A 91 0.34 2.27 1.88
CA LEU A 91 0.39 0.82 1.94
C LEU A 91 0.82 0.44 3.36
N ASN A 92 -0.10 -0.15 4.13
CA ASN A 92 0.11 -0.47 5.55
C ASN A 92 1.16 -1.57 5.84
N ASN A 93 1.86 -2.06 4.82
CA ASN A 93 2.87 -3.09 4.95
C ASN A 93 4.20 -2.59 4.35
N VAL A 94 5.14 -2.24 5.22
CA VAL A 94 6.46 -1.71 4.83
C VAL A 94 7.33 -2.72 4.08
N GLN A 95 6.95 -4.00 4.10
CA GLN A 95 7.62 -5.07 3.36
C GLN A 95 7.06 -5.25 1.95
N ALA A 96 6.13 -4.38 1.52
CA ALA A 96 5.67 -4.38 0.14
C ALA A 96 6.83 -4.20 -0.83
N GLY A 97 6.83 -5.02 -1.88
CA GLY A 97 7.85 -4.93 -2.91
C GLY A 97 7.73 -3.63 -3.70
N VAL A 98 8.41 -3.58 -4.84
CA VAL A 98 8.36 -2.40 -5.70
C VAL A 98 6.94 -2.25 -6.24
N THR A 99 6.30 -1.16 -5.85
CA THR A 99 4.92 -0.79 -6.20
C THR A 99 4.93 0.52 -6.96
N GLN A 100 4.11 0.63 -8.00
CA GLN A 100 3.92 1.84 -8.78
C GLN A 100 2.44 2.09 -9.01
N MET A 101 2.00 3.33 -8.83
CA MET A 101 0.64 3.74 -9.12
C MET A 101 0.51 4.35 -10.51
N TYR A 102 -0.59 4.05 -11.19
CA TYR A 102 -1.03 4.70 -12.42
C TYR A 102 -2.44 5.25 -12.23
N LEU A 103 -2.68 6.46 -12.70
CA LEU A 103 -3.98 7.11 -12.72
C LEU A 103 -4.43 7.24 -14.18
N VAL A 104 -5.61 6.70 -14.48
CA VAL A 104 -6.19 6.72 -15.82
C VAL A 104 -7.42 7.61 -15.82
N ARG A 105 -7.41 8.63 -16.67
CA ARG A 105 -8.47 9.65 -16.77
C ARG A 105 -8.69 10.02 -18.22
N ASN A 106 -9.91 9.90 -18.71
CA ASN A 106 -10.27 10.23 -20.10
C ASN A 106 -9.30 9.63 -21.15
N GLY A 107 -8.80 8.41 -20.91
CA GLY A 107 -7.84 7.73 -21.78
C GLY A 107 -6.36 8.13 -21.59
N VAL A 108 -6.06 9.15 -20.79
CA VAL A 108 -4.69 9.56 -20.43
C VAL A 108 -4.22 8.76 -19.23
N ILE A 109 -2.98 8.25 -19.30
CA ILE A 109 -2.33 7.51 -18.22
C ILE A 109 -1.24 8.40 -17.63
N ASP A 110 -1.38 8.72 -16.35
CA ASP A 110 -0.35 9.34 -15.55
C ASP A 110 0.26 8.30 -14.60
N SER A 111 1.57 8.30 -14.42
CA SER A 111 2.26 7.34 -13.57
C SER A 111 3.01 8.06 -12.46
N SER A 112 2.79 7.60 -11.23
CA SER A 112 3.63 8.01 -10.09
C SER A 112 5.05 7.45 -10.22
N GLN A 113 5.96 8.02 -9.43
CA GLN A 113 7.21 7.34 -9.09
C GLN A 113 6.93 6.04 -8.33
N LYS A 114 7.92 5.14 -8.30
CA LYS A 114 7.80 3.86 -7.59
C LYS A 114 7.91 4.08 -6.08
N THR A 115 7.37 3.18 -5.29
CA THR A 115 7.62 3.06 -3.84
C THR A 115 7.87 1.60 -3.51
N GLY A 116 8.44 1.27 -2.35
CA GLY A 116 8.66 -0.13 -1.98
C GLY A 116 9.79 -0.35 -0.99
N SER A 117 9.82 -1.57 -0.46
CA SER A 117 10.74 -1.97 0.61
C SER A 117 12.21 -2.02 0.18
N LEU A 118 12.45 -2.12 -1.12
CA LEU A 118 13.78 -2.20 -1.75
C LEU A 118 14.22 -0.89 -2.40
N LEU A 119 13.47 0.20 -2.22
CA LEU A 119 13.80 1.51 -2.78
C LEU A 119 14.21 2.46 -1.66
N GLY A 120 15.30 3.20 -1.89
CA GLY A 120 15.78 4.24 -0.99
C GLY A 120 14.96 5.53 -1.10
N PRO A 121 15.18 6.52 -0.22
CA PRO A 121 14.33 7.72 -0.12
C PRO A 121 14.26 8.52 -1.43
N LYS A 122 15.37 8.57 -2.18
CA LYS A 122 15.45 9.30 -3.47
C LYS A 122 14.74 8.60 -4.63
N GLN A 123 14.47 7.29 -4.51
CA GLN A 123 13.82 6.49 -5.54
C GLN A 123 12.31 6.31 -5.26
N ARG A 124 11.87 6.61 -4.03
CA ARG A 124 10.47 6.51 -3.62
C ARG A 124 9.68 7.73 -4.08
N SER A 125 8.39 7.51 -4.33
CA SER A 125 7.43 8.58 -4.60
C SER A 125 7.30 9.60 -3.47
N THR A 126 7.60 9.21 -2.24
CA THR A 126 7.59 10.08 -1.06
C THR A 126 8.75 9.70 -0.14
N GLY A 127 9.21 10.67 0.68
CA GLY A 127 10.23 10.45 1.71
C GLY A 127 9.69 9.84 3.01
N ASP A 128 8.44 9.36 3.01
CA ASP A 128 7.79 8.85 4.21
C ASP A 128 8.40 7.53 4.68
N ARG A 129 8.39 7.30 6.00
CA ARG A 129 8.81 6.02 6.60
C ARG A 129 7.97 4.85 6.10
N LEU A 130 6.64 4.99 6.14
CA LEU A 130 5.74 4.00 5.57
C LEU A 130 5.62 4.21 4.06
N LEU A 131 5.20 3.19 3.33
CA LEU A 131 5.16 3.26 1.87
C LEU A 131 3.95 4.06 1.41
N SER A 132 4.19 5.16 0.68
CA SER A 132 3.12 6.04 0.21
C SER A 132 3.35 6.58 -1.20
N MET A 133 2.27 7.03 -1.83
CA MET A 133 2.25 7.69 -3.14
C MET A 133 1.22 8.83 -3.12
N GLN A 134 1.53 9.94 -3.80
CA GLN A 134 0.59 11.07 -3.90
C GLN A 134 -0.48 10.81 -4.97
N VAL A 135 -1.73 11.11 -4.65
CA VAL A 135 -2.90 10.95 -5.53
C VAL A 135 -3.63 12.28 -5.65
N VAL A 136 -3.64 12.87 -6.83
CA VAL A 136 -4.41 14.10 -7.10
C VAL A 136 -5.73 13.70 -7.76
N LEU A 137 -6.87 14.09 -7.20
CA LEU A 137 -8.20 13.82 -7.79
C LEU A 137 -8.87 15.15 -8.14
N ASN A 138 -9.14 15.38 -9.43
CA ASN A 138 -9.79 16.63 -9.86
C ASN A 138 -11.28 16.63 -9.53
N ALA A 139 -11.85 17.80 -9.27
CA ALA A 139 -13.28 17.94 -8.96
C ALA A 139 -14.17 17.35 -10.06
N GLY A 140 -15.16 16.54 -9.67
CA GLY A 140 -16.13 15.92 -10.58
C GLY A 140 -15.59 14.80 -11.48
N GLU A 141 -14.29 14.54 -11.47
CA GLU A 141 -13.64 13.59 -12.38
C GLU A 141 -13.65 12.16 -11.83
N GLU A 142 -13.95 11.20 -12.71
CA GLU A 142 -13.77 9.78 -12.44
C GLU A 142 -12.35 9.35 -12.83
N THR A 143 -11.63 8.74 -11.89
CA THR A 143 -10.24 8.31 -12.06
C THR A 143 -10.13 6.81 -11.81
N GLY A 144 -9.56 6.09 -12.78
CA GLY A 144 -9.13 4.71 -12.59
C GLY A 144 -7.76 4.69 -11.90
N LEU A 145 -7.69 4.14 -10.69
CA LEU A 145 -6.43 3.97 -9.97
C LEU A 145 -5.95 2.53 -10.14
N TYR A 146 -4.72 2.37 -10.61
CA TYR A 146 -4.04 1.10 -10.75
C TYR A 146 -2.80 1.06 -9.87
N LEU A 147 -2.56 -0.07 -9.21
CA LEU A 147 -1.30 -0.36 -8.51
C LEU A 147 -0.65 -1.58 -9.14
N LYS A 148 0.55 -1.41 -9.67
CA LYS A 148 1.42 -2.51 -10.08
C LYS A 148 2.36 -2.83 -8.93
N SER A 149 2.41 -4.07 -8.50
CA SER A 149 3.35 -4.52 -7.47
C SER A 149 4.08 -5.77 -7.92
N PHE A 150 5.37 -5.84 -7.61
CA PHE A 150 6.17 -7.06 -7.74
C PHE A 150 7.04 -7.24 -6.49
N ARG A 151 7.05 -8.46 -5.97
CA ARG A 151 7.93 -8.86 -4.86
C ARG A 151 8.45 -10.27 -5.02
N ARG A 152 9.61 -10.54 -4.44
CA ARG A 152 10.20 -11.88 -4.38
C ARG A 152 9.86 -12.58 -3.06
N GLN A 153 9.97 -13.91 -3.05
CA GLN A 153 9.96 -14.81 -1.88
C GLN A 153 8.60 -15.06 -1.23
N ILE A 154 8.17 -14.19 -0.31
CA ILE A 154 6.95 -14.42 0.49
C ILE A 154 5.75 -13.67 -0.11
N GLY A 155 4.54 -14.08 0.27
CA GLY A 155 3.31 -13.30 0.01
C GLY A 155 3.04 -12.34 1.16
N ILE A 156 2.37 -11.21 0.90
CA ILE A 156 2.03 -10.23 1.92
C ILE A 156 0.61 -9.74 1.72
N THR A 157 0.03 -9.34 2.82
CA THR A 157 -1.24 -8.64 2.81
C THR A 157 -1.00 -7.14 2.97
N VAL A 158 -1.67 -6.36 2.12
CA VAL A 158 -1.67 -4.91 2.12
C VAL A 158 -3.11 -4.41 2.17
N SER A 159 -3.34 -3.31 2.86
CA SER A 159 -4.61 -2.57 2.82
C SER A 159 -4.27 -1.15 2.34
N PRO A 160 -4.42 -0.88 1.03
CA PRO A 160 -4.23 0.43 0.47
C PRO A 160 -5.29 1.39 1.02
N MET A 161 -4.81 2.47 1.63
CA MET A 161 -5.64 3.45 2.29
C MET A 161 -5.36 4.82 1.69
N LEU A 162 -6.38 5.51 1.19
CA LEU A 162 -6.27 6.92 0.82
C LEU A 162 -6.46 7.77 2.07
N TYR A 163 -5.54 8.68 2.33
CA TYR A 163 -5.59 9.64 3.42
C TYR A 163 -5.51 11.07 2.90
N ASN A 164 -6.25 11.98 3.51
CA ASN A 164 -6.17 13.39 3.19
C ASN A 164 -4.86 13.98 3.75
N VAL A 165 -4.09 14.67 2.91
CA VAL A 165 -2.77 15.22 3.27
C VAL A 165 -2.85 16.31 4.34
N MET A 166 -4.01 16.95 4.50
CA MET A 166 -4.19 18.02 5.50
C MET A 166 -4.03 17.56 6.96
N ASN A 167 -4.02 16.24 7.23
CA ASN A 167 -3.89 15.65 8.57
C ASN A 167 -2.58 14.90 8.83
N ASP A 168 -1.53 15.13 8.01
CA ASP A 168 -0.32 14.28 8.01
C ASP A 168 0.58 14.42 9.26
N ASN A 169 0.36 15.44 10.12
CA ASN A 169 1.19 15.70 11.32
C ASN A 169 1.25 14.53 12.32
N ILE A 170 0.30 13.59 12.27
CA ILE A 170 0.28 12.42 13.15
C ILE A 170 1.46 11.48 12.87
N ASN A 171 1.90 11.39 11.61
CA ASN A 171 2.94 10.45 11.20
C ASN A 171 4.32 10.88 11.70
N GLU A 172 4.66 12.17 11.63
CA GLU A 172 5.95 12.68 12.14
C GLU A 172 6.13 12.39 13.64
N ARG A 173 5.06 12.55 14.44
CA ARG A 173 5.12 12.25 15.87
C ARG A 173 5.35 10.77 16.13
N LEU A 174 4.68 9.89 15.37
CA LEU A 174 4.87 8.44 15.48
C LEU A 174 6.29 8.02 15.08
N ASP A 175 6.85 8.68 14.06
CA ASP A 175 8.21 8.43 13.59
C ASP A 175 9.23 8.81 14.67
N ASN A 176 9.05 9.96 15.34
CA ASN A 176 9.91 10.37 16.45
C ASN A 176 9.87 9.38 17.64
N TRP A 177 8.68 8.93 18.03
CA TRP A 177 8.54 7.91 19.09
C TRP A 177 9.18 6.58 18.70
N MET A 178 9.08 6.19 17.42
CA MET A 178 9.70 4.97 16.92
C MET A 178 11.23 5.08 16.92
N ILE A 179 11.79 6.23 16.51
CA ILE A 179 13.24 6.49 16.59
C ILE A 179 13.70 6.39 18.03
N PHE A 180 13.01 7.07 18.96
CA PHE A 180 13.32 6.99 20.39
C PHE A 180 13.31 5.55 20.92
N GLY A 181 12.27 4.77 20.57
CA GLY A 181 12.15 3.36 20.96
C GLY A 181 13.29 2.51 20.40
N LEU A 182 13.65 2.69 19.13
CA LEU A 182 14.77 1.98 18.50
C LEU A 182 16.12 2.36 19.12
N SER A 183 16.35 3.64 19.43
CA SER A 183 17.54 4.09 20.14
C SER A 183 17.65 3.47 21.54
N PHE A 184 16.53 3.38 22.27
CA PHE A 184 16.50 2.74 23.57
C PHE A 184 16.78 1.23 23.49
N MET A 185 16.19 0.53 22.51
CA MET A 185 16.49 -0.88 22.23
C MET A 185 17.96 -1.09 21.89
N LEU A 186 18.56 -0.20 21.09
CA LEU A 186 19.98 -0.25 20.77
C LEU A 186 20.87 -0.12 22.01
N ILE A 187 20.56 0.80 22.92
CA ILE A 187 21.29 0.96 24.18
C ILE A 187 21.19 -0.32 25.03
N ILE A 188 19.99 -0.92 25.14
CA ILE A 188 19.80 -2.20 25.85
C ILE A 188 20.64 -3.29 25.21
N SER A 189 20.63 -3.42 23.88
CA SER A 189 21.39 -4.45 23.17
C SER A 189 22.90 -4.30 23.36
N ILE A 190 23.42 -3.08 23.29
CA ILE A 190 24.84 -2.80 23.56
C ILE A 190 25.17 -3.13 25.02
N THR A 191 24.33 -2.72 25.96
CA THR A 191 24.53 -3.00 27.40
C THR A 191 24.53 -4.50 27.68
N ALA A 192 23.59 -5.25 27.12
CA ALA A 192 23.51 -6.71 27.23
C ALA A 192 24.79 -7.39 26.71
N LEU A 193 25.31 -6.91 25.58
CA LEU A 193 26.54 -7.41 25.00
C LEU A 193 27.77 -7.08 25.86
N SER A 194 27.86 -5.86 26.40
CA SER A 194 28.93 -5.44 27.30
C SER A 194 28.94 -6.28 28.59
N ILE A 195 27.76 -6.58 29.15
CA ILE A 195 27.63 -7.46 30.32
C ILE A 195 28.08 -8.87 29.98
N TYR A 196 27.67 -9.41 28.83
CA TYR A 196 28.10 -10.74 28.37
C TYR A 196 29.63 -10.85 28.24
N PHE A 197 30.30 -9.83 27.67
CA PHE A 197 31.76 -9.84 27.57
C PHE A 197 32.47 -9.70 28.92
N SER A 198 31.85 -9.02 29.89
CA SER A 198 32.41 -8.85 31.24
C SER A 198 32.20 -10.07 32.12
N PHE A 199 31.07 -10.76 31.96
CA PHE A 199 30.69 -11.93 32.74
C PHE A 199 30.14 -13.03 31.81
N PRO A 200 30.99 -13.75 31.08
CA PRO A 200 30.52 -14.71 30.08
C PRO A 200 29.69 -15.83 30.70
N SER A 201 28.41 -15.92 30.33
CA SER A 201 27.53 -17.04 30.65
C SER A 201 26.63 -17.37 29.47
N LYS A 202 26.09 -18.59 29.45
CA LYS A 202 25.18 -19.07 28.40
C LYS A 202 23.89 -18.25 28.38
N GLU A 203 23.38 -17.90 29.56
CA GLU A 203 22.16 -17.12 29.76
C GLU A 203 22.34 -15.70 29.23
N LEU A 204 23.48 -15.06 29.53
CA LEU A 204 23.80 -13.72 29.05
C LEU A 204 24.03 -13.68 27.54
N PHE A 205 24.60 -14.74 26.96
CA PHE A 205 24.68 -14.88 25.50
C PHE A 205 23.29 -14.86 24.87
N TRP A 206 22.37 -15.71 25.36
CA TRP A 206 21.01 -15.77 24.82
C TRP A 206 20.26 -14.46 25.01
N PHE A 207 20.43 -13.80 26.15
CA PHE A 207 19.84 -12.49 26.40
C PHE A 207 20.35 -11.43 25.40
N ALA A 208 21.67 -11.35 25.20
CA ALA A 208 22.27 -10.44 24.24
C ALA A 208 21.81 -10.74 22.81
N ALA A 209 21.87 -12.01 22.37
CA ALA A 209 21.43 -12.43 21.05
C ALA A 209 19.94 -12.10 20.80
N TYR A 210 19.07 -12.39 21.79
CA TYR A 210 17.65 -12.06 21.71
C TYR A 210 17.41 -10.55 21.61
N SER A 211 18.12 -9.75 22.40
CA SER A 211 17.99 -8.29 22.36
C SER A 211 18.30 -7.72 20.96
N PHE A 212 19.37 -8.19 20.31
CA PHE A 212 19.71 -7.80 18.95
C PHE A 212 18.70 -8.33 17.93
N ALA A 213 18.21 -9.56 18.09
CA ALA A 213 17.19 -10.12 17.22
C ALA A 213 15.90 -9.27 17.25
N VAL A 214 15.47 -8.84 18.44
CA VAL A 214 14.32 -7.94 18.62
C VAL A 214 14.58 -6.57 18.01
N LEU A 215 15.77 -6.00 18.22
CA LEU A 215 16.16 -4.73 17.60
C LEU A 215 16.09 -4.80 16.06
N PHE A 216 16.72 -5.79 15.45
CA PHE A 216 16.72 -5.95 14.00
C PHE A 216 15.33 -6.25 13.44
N TYR A 217 14.54 -7.07 14.15
CA TYR A 217 13.14 -7.29 13.80
C TYR A 217 12.34 -5.98 13.81
N SER A 218 12.45 -5.18 14.88
CA SER A 218 11.82 -3.87 15.01
C SER A 218 12.22 -2.90 13.89
N ILE A 219 13.51 -2.86 13.54
CA ILE A 219 14.02 -2.08 12.39
C ILE A 219 13.37 -2.54 11.08
N ALA A 220 13.16 -3.85 10.91
CA ALA A 220 12.57 -4.41 9.70
C ALA A 220 11.07 -4.18 9.54
N VAL A 221 10.30 -4.26 10.63
CA VAL A 221 8.85 -4.06 10.58
C VAL A 221 8.44 -2.59 10.70
N SER A 222 9.32 -1.72 11.21
CA SER A 222 9.02 -0.28 11.37
C SER A 222 9.12 0.53 10.08
N GLY A 223 9.77 0.00 9.04
CA GLY A 223 10.03 0.68 7.76
C GLY A 223 11.37 1.43 7.71
N PHE A 224 12.04 1.63 8.85
CA PHE A 224 13.33 2.31 8.89
C PHE A 224 14.47 1.54 8.24
N GLY A 225 14.51 0.22 8.41
CA GLY A 225 15.52 -0.58 7.72
C GLY A 225 15.39 -0.49 6.21
N SER A 226 14.15 -0.41 5.72
CA SER A 226 13.87 -0.21 4.31
C SER A 226 14.28 1.19 3.82
N LEU A 227 14.05 2.21 4.64
CA LEU A 227 14.33 3.59 4.26
C LEU A 227 15.83 3.93 4.32
N TYR A 228 16.57 3.37 5.29
CA TYR A 228 17.95 3.77 5.57
C TYR A 228 19.00 2.67 5.43
N ILE A 229 18.64 1.38 5.48
CA ILE A 229 19.61 0.28 5.47
C ILE A 229 19.65 -0.42 4.11
N TRP A 230 18.61 -1.17 3.74
CA TRP A 230 18.66 -2.00 2.51
C TRP A 230 18.00 -1.37 1.29
N GLY A 231 17.10 -0.40 1.42
CA GLY A 231 16.54 0.28 0.25
C GLY A 231 17.59 1.11 -0.51
N SER A 232 18.68 1.46 0.16
CA SER A 232 19.80 2.20 -0.42
C SER A 232 21.00 1.28 -0.74
N PHE A 233 20.83 -0.05 -0.76
CA PHE A 233 21.92 -1.01 -0.95
C PHE A 233 21.60 -2.07 -2.04
N PRO A 234 22.57 -2.48 -2.89
CA PRO A 234 23.82 -1.78 -3.16
C PRO A 234 23.53 -0.47 -3.93
N LEU A 235 24.27 0.59 -3.62
CA LEU A 235 24.25 1.83 -4.40
C LEU A 235 24.72 1.59 -5.84
#